data_AF-A0A6G9YN58-F1
#
_entry.id   AF-A0A6G9YN58-F1
#
_cell.length_a   1.000
_cell.length_b   1.000
_cell.length_c   1.000
_cell.angle_alpha   90.00
_cell.angle_beta   90.00
_cell.angle_gamma   90.00
#
_symmetry.space_group_name_H-M   'P 1'
#
loop_
_entity.id
_entity.type
_entity.pdbx_description
1 polymer ?
#
loop_
_entity_poly.entity_id
_entity_poly.type
_entity_poly.pdbx_seq_one_letter_code
_entity_poly.pdbx_strand_id
1 'polypeptide(L)'
;MLEFIGLVGAIQRLVRCQGFARPTAIGAVGQLKASLIGYAAAMIYCMTSAARPEPPRIPDADPAAIRACLPADVAMEFDRLWRETMDQARDECDLTVVHGFLAQWRITAHAEMTDPGSYFRLLELADQTMADMRAGRRRGTWVSSADIKAMINARLDRR
;
A
#
# COMPACT_ATOMS: atom_id res chain seq x y z
N MET A 1 1.40 0.54 -25.79
CA MET A 1 1.98 -0.11 -24.59
C MET A 1 2.00 -1.64 -24.75
N LEU A 2 2.35 -2.16 -25.94
CA LEU A 2 2.38 -3.61 -26.25
C LEU A 2 3.73 -4.07 -26.86
N GLU A 3 4.65 -3.13 -27.12
CA GLU A 3 5.96 -3.43 -27.73
C GLU A 3 7.01 -3.91 -26.72
N PHE A 4 6.78 -3.72 -25.41
CA PHE A 4 7.77 -4.06 -24.38
C PHE A 4 7.78 -5.55 -23.99
N ILE A 5 6.66 -6.26 -24.19
CA ILE A 5 6.53 -7.69 -23.83
C ILE A 5 7.24 -8.58 -24.88
N GLY A 6 7.29 -8.14 -26.14
CA GLY A 6 7.98 -8.88 -27.21
C GLY A 6 9.50 -8.95 -27.02
N LEU A 7 10.11 -7.90 -26.46
CA LEU A 7 11.57 -7.82 -26.27
C LEU A 7 12.07 -8.75 -25.14
N VAL A 8 11.29 -8.89 -24.07
CA VAL A 8 11.64 -9.73 -22.91
C VAL A 8 11.57 -11.22 -23.26
N GLY A 9 10.60 -11.63 -24.10
CA GLY A 9 10.49 -13.02 -24.57
C GLY A 9 11.64 -13.45 -25.51
N ALA A 10 12.17 -12.53 -26.33
CA ALA A 10 13.29 -12.81 -27.23
C ALA A 10 14.62 -13.03 -26.47
N ILE A 11 14.83 -12.27 -25.39
CA ILE A 11 16.05 -12.35 -24.57
C ILE A 11 16.08 -13.67 -23.77
N GLN A 12 14.94 -14.14 -23.26
CA GLN A 12 14.88 -15.42 -22.54
C GLN A 12 15.14 -16.66 -23.44
N ARG A 13 14.86 -16.58 -24.76
CA ARG A 13 15.21 -17.65 -25.70
C ARG A 13 16.70 -17.71 -26.04
N LEU A 14 17.38 -16.57 -26.09
CA LEU A 14 18.82 -16.52 -26.38
C LEU A 14 19.68 -17.11 -25.25
N VAL A 15 19.24 -16.96 -23.99
CA VAL A 15 19.97 -17.47 -22.82
C VAL A 15 19.85 -19.00 -22.67
N ARG A 16 18.79 -19.63 -23.20
CA ARG A 16 18.59 -21.09 -23.09
C ARG A 16 19.34 -21.92 -24.14
N CYS A 17 19.89 -21.30 -25.19
CA CYS A 17 20.58 -22.02 -26.26
C CYS A 17 22.11 -22.02 -26.16
N GLN A 18 22.72 -21.29 -25.22
CA GLN A 18 24.17 -21.35 -25.03
C GLN A 18 24.54 -22.54 -24.14
N GLY A 19 24.56 -23.71 -24.79
CA GLY A 19 25.23 -24.90 -24.32
C GLY A 19 26.70 -24.60 -24.02
N PHE A 20 27.09 -24.94 -22.81
CA PHE A 20 28.43 -24.87 -22.26
C PHE A 20 29.40 -25.77 -23.06
N ALA A 21 30.14 -25.19 -24.00
CA ALA A 21 31.27 -25.83 -24.67
C ALA A 21 32.58 -25.21 -24.15
N ARG A 22 33.49 -26.05 -23.66
CA ARG A 22 34.82 -25.70 -23.12
C ARG A 22 35.70 -25.00 -24.18
N PRO A 23 36.44 -23.93 -23.85
CA PRO A 23 37.38 -23.34 -24.78
C PRO A 23 38.75 -24.03 -24.69
N THR A 24 39.23 -24.56 -25.82
CA THR A 24 40.65 -24.82 -26.04
C THR A 24 41.27 -23.60 -26.70
N ALA A 25 42.46 -23.24 -26.20
CA ALA A 25 43.29 -22.07 -26.49
C ALA A 25 43.22 -21.48 -27.92
N ILE A 26 43.17 -20.14 -28.03
CA ILE A 26 43.84 -19.28 -29.02
C ILE A 26 43.58 -17.81 -28.63
N GLY A 27 44.63 -16.97 -28.62
CA GLY A 27 44.49 -15.54 -28.92
C GLY A 27 44.53 -14.55 -27.74
N ALA A 28 45.71 -14.37 -27.16
CA ALA A 28 46.03 -13.36 -26.15
C ALA A 28 46.13 -11.91 -26.72
N VAL A 29 45.05 -11.33 -27.26
CA VAL A 29 44.96 -9.87 -27.54
C VAL A 29 43.55 -9.29 -27.29
N GLY A 30 42.50 -10.10 -27.19
CA GLY A 30 41.11 -9.64 -26.99
C GLY A 30 40.62 -9.55 -25.53
N GLN A 31 41.51 -9.74 -24.54
CA GLN A 31 41.13 -10.19 -23.20
C GLN A 31 40.88 -9.06 -22.18
N LEU A 32 41.09 -7.79 -22.55
CA LEU A 32 40.88 -6.65 -21.65
C LEU A 32 39.52 -5.94 -21.82
N LYS A 33 38.82 -6.10 -22.96
CA LYS A 33 37.49 -5.50 -23.17
C LYS A 33 36.32 -6.40 -22.73
N ALA A 34 36.55 -7.71 -22.67
CA ALA A 34 35.51 -8.67 -22.27
C ALA A 34 35.25 -8.72 -20.75
N SER A 35 36.15 -8.16 -19.92
CA SER A 35 36.04 -8.22 -18.45
C SER A 35 35.08 -7.17 -17.87
N LEU A 36 34.99 -5.98 -18.46
CA LEU A 36 34.15 -4.89 -17.94
C LEU A 36 32.65 -5.07 -18.24
N ILE A 37 32.30 -5.72 -19.36
CA ILE A 37 30.89 -5.92 -19.76
C ILE A 37 30.23 -7.02 -18.90
N GLY A 38 30.96 -8.07 -18.55
CA GLY A 38 30.48 -9.13 -17.66
C GLY A 38 30.22 -8.65 -16.22
N TYR A 39 31.09 -7.77 -15.70
CA TYR A 39 30.93 -7.18 -14.36
C TYR A 39 29.74 -6.22 -14.27
N ALA A 40 29.48 -5.43 -15.33
CA ALA A 40 28.33 -4.53 -15.37
C ALA A 40 27.00 -5.29 -15.43
N ALA A 41 26.92 -6.40 -16.18
CA ALA A 41 25.71 -7.23 -16.26
C ALA A 41 25.41 -7.96 -14.93
N ALA A 42 26.44 -8.44 -14.22
CA ALA A 42 26.29 -9.05 -12.89
C ALA A 42 25.88 -8.01 -11.81
N MET A 43 26.39 -6.77 -11.89
CA MET A 43 25.97 -5.68 -11.01
C MET A 43 24.52 -5.26 -11.25
N ILE A 44 24.06 -5.19 -12.51
CA ILE A 44 22.66 -4.84 -12.84
C ILE A 44 21.68 -5.95 -12.42
N TYR A 45 22.04 -7.24 -12.56
CA TYR A 45 21.19 -8.35 -12.11
C TYR A 45 21.09 -8.41 -10.58
N CYS A 46 22.17 -8.08 -9.85
CA CYS A 46 22.16 -8.06 -8.38
C CYS A 46 21.37 -6.87 -7.80
N MET A 47 21.28 -5.73 -8.51
CA MET A 47 20.51 -4.55 -8.07
C MET A 47 19.01 -4.64 -8.36
N THR A 48 18.55 -5.64 -9.11
CA THR A 48 17.12 -5.79 -9.47
C THR A 48 16.45 -6.96 -8.73
N SER A 49 17.08 -7.47 -7.66
CA SER A 49 16.36 -8.16 -6.59
C SER A 49 15.78 -7.10 -5.65
N ALA A 50 14.86 -6.27 -6.17
CA ALA A 50 14.07 -5.39 -5.34
C ALA A 50 13.32 -6.29 -4.35
N ALA A 51 13.78 -6.31 -3.10
CA ALA A 51 12.99 -6.83 -1.99
C ALA A 51 11.59 -6.25 -2.15
N ARG A 52 10.58 -7.12 -2.25
CA ARG A 52 9.19 -6.68 -2.31
C ARG A 52 9.02 -5.67 -1.16
N PRO A 53 8.63 -4.41 -1.43
CA PRO A 53 8.51 -3.43 -0.36
C PRO A 53 7.60 -4.03 0.70
N GLU A 54 8.12 -4.12 1.92
CA GLU A 54 7.34 -4.64 3.05
C GLU A 54 6.05 -3.83 3.11
N PRO A 55 4.87 -4.48 3.24
CA PRO A 55 3.63 -3.74 3.34
C PRO A 55 3.75 -2.74 4.51
N PRO A 56 3.22 -1.52 4.34
CA PRO A 56 3.30 -0.51 5.38
C PRO A 56 2.73 -1.05 6.67
N ARG A 57 3.47 -0.91 7.77
CA ARG A 57 2.99 -1.34 9.09
C ARG A 57 1.97 -0.33 9.60
N ILE A 58 0.96 -0.82 10.32
CA ILE A 58 0.00 0.06 10.99
C ILE A 58 0.78 0.87 12.05
N PRO A 59 0.70 2.21 12.03
CA PRO A 59 1.43 3.06 12.98
C PRO A 59 0.92 2.83 14.40
N ASP A 60 1.74 3.15 15.40
CA ASP A 60 1.37 3.04 16.82
C ASP A 60 0.23 3.99 17.22
N ALA A 61 -0.38 3.76 18.39
CA ALA A 61 -1.54 4.52 18.90
C ALA A 61 -1.07 5.81 19.58
N ASP A 62 -0.08 6.44 18.97
CA ASP A 62 0.51 7.69 19.42
C ASP A 62 0.14 8.79 18.41
N PRO A 63 -0.41 9.93 18.85
CA PRO A 63 -0.76 11.03 17.95
C PRO A 63 0.39 11.46 17.03
N ALA A 64 1.63 11.49 17.54
CA ALA A 64 2.78 11.92 16.74
C ALA A 64 3.13 10.87 15.66
N ALA A 65 3.13 9.58 16.01
CA ALA A 65 3.31 8.49 15.06
C ALA A 65 2.24 8.49 13.95
N ILE A 66 0.97 8.68 14.31
CA ILE A 66 -0.13 8.78 13.34
C ILE A 66 0.07 9.98 12.41
N ARG A 67 0.35 11.16 12.98
CA ARG A 67 0.54 12.40 12.21
C ARG A 67 1.68 12.29 11.20
N ALA A 68 2.78 11.62 11.54
CA ALA A 68 3.92 11.45 10.65
C ALA A 68 3.60 10.64 9.38
N CYS A 69 2.53 9.83 9.41
CA CYS A 69 2.07 9.03 8.28
C CYS A 69 1.07 9.74 7.38
N LEU A 70 0.55 10.91 7.77
CA LEU A 70 -0.53 11.59 7.06
C LEU A 70 -0.01 12.64 6.07
N PRO A 71 -0.64 12.76 4.88
CA PRO A 71 -0.47 13.92 4.02
C PRO A 71 -0.87 15.21 4.74
N ALA A 72 -0.30 16.36 4.34
CA ALA A 72 -0.50 17.64 5.03
C ALA A 72 -1.98 18.01 5.24
N ASP A 73 -2.81 17.87 4.21
CA ASP A 73 -4.24 18.21 4.26
C ASP A 73 -5.01 17.31 5.24
N VAL A 74 -4.66 16.02 5.27
CA VAL A 74 -5.28 15.04 6.19
C VAL A 74 -4.78 15.25 7.62
N ALA A 75 -3.50 15.61 7.79
CA ALA A 75 -2.92 15.93 9.09
C ALA A 75 -3.55 17.20 9.70
N MET A 76 -3.91 18.20 8.90
CA MET A 76 -4.66 19.37 9.37
C MET A 76 -6.03 18.97 9.92
N GLU A 77 -6.72 18.04 9.26
CA GLU A 77 -8.02 17.56 9.71
C GLU A 77 -7.91 16.70 10.98
N PHE A 78 -6.87 15.87 11.06
CA PHE A 78 -6.52 15.15 12.30
C PHE A 78 -6.33 16.13 13.47
N ASP A 79 -5.55 17.19 13.28
CA ASP A 79 -5.27 18.19 14.33
C ASP A 79 -6.54 18.92 14.78
N ARG A 80 -7.43 19.24 13.84
CA ARG A 80 -8.71 19.88 14.14
C ARG A 80 -9.56 18.98 15.03
N LEU A 81 -9.79 17.74 14.61
CA LEU A 81 -10.61 16.79 15.35
C LEU A 81 -9.96 16.32 16.65
N TRP A 82 -8.63 16.28 16.72
CA TRP A 82 -7.90 15.96 17.95
C TRP A 82 -8.19 16.96 19.05
N ARG A 83 -8.19 18.26 18.73
CA ARG A 83 -8.55 19.31 19.70
C ARG A 83 -9.99 19.15 20.19
N GLU A 84 -10.93 18.93 19.27
CA GLU A 84 -12.35 18.73 19.61
C GLU A 84 -12.55 17.50 20.50
N THR A 85 -11.86 16.40 20.20
CA THR A 85 -11.90 15.16 20.99
C THR A 85 -11.33 15.37 22.39
N MET A 86 -10.22 16.09 22.51
CA MET A 86 -9.59 16.40 23.80
C MET A 86 -10.45 17.35 24.63
N ASP A 87 -11.11 18.32 24.00
CA ASP A 87 -12.07 19.19 24.67
C ASP A 87 -13.26 18.39 25.22
N GLN A 88 -13.82 17.48 24.41
CA GLN A 88 -14.88 16.58 24.86
C GLN A 88 -14.42 15.68 26.02
N ALA A 89 -13.25 15.04 25.89
CA ALA A 89 -12.71 14.16 26.92
C ALA A 89 -12.45 14.90 28.25
N ARG A 90 -12.02 16.16 28.18
CA ARG A 90 -11.89 17.03 29.36
C ARG A 90 -13.25 17.27 30.01
N ASP A 91 -14.25 17.64 29.23
CA ASP A 91 -15.57 18.03 29.73
C ASP A 91 -16.32 16.83 30.34
N GLU A 92 -16.16 15.64 29.75
CA GLU A 92 -16.79 14.39 30.19
C GLU A 92 -15.94 13.61 31.21
N CYS A 93 -14.68 14.02 31.43
CA CYS A 93 -13.69 13.29 32.22
C CYS A 93 -13.51 11.82 31.79
N ASP A 94 -13.70 11.53 30.50
CA ASP A 94 -13.62 10.18 29.93
C ASP A 94 -12.62 10.13 28.77
N LEU A 95 -11.63 9.25 28.89
CA LEU A 95 -10.60 9.03 27.86
C LEU A 95 -11.01 7.97 26.82
N THR A 96 -12.15 7.32 26.99
CA THR A 96 -12.65 6.32 26.03
C THR A 96 -12.79 6.91 24.63
N VAL A 97 -13.25 8.16 24.53
CA VAL A 97 -13.37 8.88 23.25
C VAL A 97 -12.00 9.09 22.59
N VAL A 98 -10.96 9.38 23.37
CA VAL A 98 -9.58 9.57 22.89
C VAL A 98 -9.02 8.25 22.35
N HIS A 99 -9.21 7.15 23.07
CA HIS A 99 -8.76 5.83 22.62
C HIS A 99 -9.48 5.38 21.34
N GLY A 100 -10.79 5.62 21.25
CA GLY A 100 -11.57 5.35 20.04
C GLY A 100 -11.08 6.19 18.85
N PHE A 101 -10.82 7.47 19.09
CA PHE A 101 -10.26 8.38 18.08
C PHE A 101 -8.92 7.88 17.54
N LEU A 102 -7.96 7.55 18.41
CA LEU A 102 -6.65 7.07 18.00
C LEU A 102 -6.73 5.73 17.28
N ALA A 103 -7.58 4.80 17.73
CA ALA A 103 -7.78 3.52 17.06
C ALA A 103 -8.29 3.70 15.63
N GLN A 104 -9.26 4.60 15.41
CA GLN A 104 -9.80 4.90 14.10
C GLN A 104 -8.73 5.54 13.20
N TRP A 105 -8.02 6.54 13.71
CA TRP A 105 -7.03 7.28 12.93
C TRP A 105 -5.78 6.47 12.58
N ARG A 106 -5.42 5.44 13.36
CA ARG A 106 -4.40 4.46 12.96
C ARG A 106 -4.76 3.74 11.66
N ILE A 107 -6.03 3.35 11.52
CA ILE A 107 -6.52 2.65 10.33
C ILE A 107 -6.53 3.61 9.14
N THR A 108 -6.99 4.86 9.35
CA THR A 108 -6.94 5.90 8.31
C THR A 108 -5.53 6.19 7.84
N ALA A 109 -4.56 6.35 8.76
CA ALA A 109 -3.17 6.60 8.42
C ALA A 109 -2.57 5.43 7.62
N HIS A 110 -2.85 4.19 8.01
CA HIS A 110 -2.43 3.02 7.24
C HIS A 110 -3.08 2.98 5.84
N ALA A 111 -4.35 3.36 5.71
CA ALA A 111 -5.04 3.44 4.42
C ALA A 111 -4.39 4.50 3.52
N GLU A 112 -4.08 5.69 4.04
CA GLU A 112 -3.38 6.75 3.30
C GLU A 112 -1.97 6.34 2.86
N MET A 113 -1.22 5.60 3.69
CA MET A 113 0.09 5.06 3.31
C MET A 113 0.01 4.03 2.18
N THR A 114 -1.11 3.30 2.09
CA THR A 114 -1.31 2.24 1.09
C THR A 114 -1.91 2.79 -0.20
N ASP A 115 -2.85 3.72 -0.09
CA ASP A 115 -3.61 4.33 -1.18
C ASP A 115 -3.83 5.82 -0.86
N PRO A 116 -2.91 6.70 -1.31
CA PRO A 116 -3.00 8.14 -1.05
C PRO A 116 -4.32 8.76 -1.53
N GLY A 117 -4.89 9.64 -0.71
CA GLY A 117 -6.17 10.29 -0.97
C GLY A 117 -7.38 9.36 -0.77
N SER A 118 -7.20 8.22 -0.10
CA SER A 118 -8.29 7.32 0.28
C SER A 118 -9.26 7.97 1.27
N TYR A 119 -8.78 8.84 2.16
CA TYR A 119 -9.57 9.60 3.12
C TYR A 119 -10.59 10.51 2.43
N PHE A 120 -10.15 11.38 1.53
CA PHE A 120 -11.05 12.31 0.85
C PHE A 120 -12.01 11.59 -0.10
N ARG A 121 -11.58 10.52 -0.79
CA ARG A 121 -12.49 9.68 -1.57
C ARG A 121 -13.55 9.01 -0.71
N LEU A 122 -13.19 8.58 0.50
CA LEU A 122 -14.15 8.02 1.45
C LEU A 122 -15.16 9.08 1.92
N LEU A 123 -14.71 10.31 2.19
CA LEU A 123 -15.59 11.41 2.54
C LEU A 123 -16.56 11.76 1.41
N GLU A 124 -16.07 11.88 0.17
CA GLU A 124 -16.93 12.12 -0.99
C GLU A 124 -17.96 11.00 -1.17
N LEU A 125 -17.56 9.75 -0.99
CA LEU A 125 -18.47 8.61 -1.05
C LEU A 125 -19.52 8.67 0.07
N ALA A 126 -19.12 9.06 1.28
CA ALA A 126 -20.04 9.23 2.41
C ALA A 126 -21.06 10.35 2.13
N ASP A 127 -20.61 11.50 1.61
CA ASP A 127 -21.49 12.61 1.24
C ASP A 127 -22.47 12.23 0.13
N GLN A 128 -21.99 11.54 -0.91
CA GLN A 128 -22.86 11.02 -1.97
C GLN A 128 -23.89 10.03 -1.42
N THR A 129 -23.48 9.15 -0.52
CA THR A 129 -24.35 8.18 0.14
C THR A 129 -25.43 8.88 0.96
N MET A 130 -25.07 9.88 1.76
CA MET A 130 -26.02 10.66 2.55
C MET A 130 -26.97 11.44 1.67
N ALA A 131 -26.49 12.03 0.57
CA ALA A 131 -27.33 12.74 -0.40
C ALA A 131 -28.34 11.81 -1.08
N ASP A 132 -27.92 10.59 -1.44
CA ASP A 132 -28.80 9.58 -2.02
C ASP A 132 -29.86 9.09 -1.01
N MET A 133 -29.47 8.87 0.25
CA MET A 133 -30.42 8.53 1.32
C MET A 133 -31.46 9.63 1.53
N ARG A 134 -31.05 10.90 1.59
CA ARG A 134 -31.97 12.04 1.70
C ARG A 134 -32.91 12.17 0.50
N ALA A 135 -32.43 11.83 -0.69
CA ALA A 135 -33.21 11.86 -1.92
C ALA A 135 -34.06 10.60 -2.15
N GLY A 136 -34.02 9.61 -1.25
CA GLY A 136 -34.71 8.33 -1.41
C GLY A 136 -34.14 7.44 -2.52
N ARG A 137 -32.97 7.76 -3.07
CA ARG A 137 -32.29 6.94 -4.09
C ARG A 137 -31.54 5.82 -3.37
N ARG A 138 -32.01 4.58 -3.52
CA ARG A 138 -31.28 3.40 -3.03
C ARG A 138 -30.35 2.88 -4.12
N ARG A 139 -29.04 3.09 -3.97
CA ARG A 139 -28.04 2.35 -4.76
C ARG A 139 -27.82 0.98 -4.11
N GLY A 140 -28.30 -0.08 -4.76
CA GLY A 140 -28.09 -1.47 -4.34
C GLY A 140 -28.86 -1.92 -3.09
N THR A 141 -28.68 -3.19 -2.72
CA THR A 141 -29.17 -3.73 -1.46
C THR A 141 -28.26 -3.29 -0.32
N TRP A 142 -28.71 -2.32 0.49
CA TRP A 142 -28.07 -2.01 1.75
C TRP A 142 -28.11 -3.26 2.64
N VAL A 143 -26.94 -3.78 2.97
CA VAL A 143 -26.80 -4.87 3.93
C VAL A 143 -26.57 -4.24 5.29
N SER A 144 -27.34 -4.64 6.30
CA SER A 144 -27.16 -4.07 7.64
C SER A 144 -25.78 -4.46 8.19
N SER A 145 -25.23 -3.65 9.09
CA SER A 145 -23.96 -3.99 9.75
C SER A 145 -24.07 -5.29 10.57
N ALA A 146 -25.28 -5.60 11.08
CA ALA A 146 -25.56 -6.87 11.75
C ALA A 146 -25.45 -8.06 10.79
N ASP A 147 -26.00 -7.94 9.58
CA ASP A 147 -25.90 -8.98 8.55
C ASP A 147 -24.44 -9.18 8.09
N ILE A 148 -23.68 -8.10 7.92
CA ILE A 148 -22.25 -8.18 7.59
C ILE A 148 -21.48 -8.90 8.71
N LYS A 149 -21.73 -8.56 9.98
CA LYS A 149 -21.11 -9.23 11.13
C LYS A 149 -21.49 -10.71 11.17
N ALA A 150 -22.75 -11.06 10.97
CA ALA A 150 -23.20 -12.45 10.91
C ALA A 150 -22.51 -13.23 9.79
N MET A 151 -22.39 -12.63 8.60
CA MET A 151 -21.68 -13.23 7.46
C MET A 151 -20.19 -13.44 7.75
N ILE A 152 -19.53 -12.52 8.45
CA ILE A 152 -18.12 -12.65 8.84
C ILE A 152 -17.96 -13.78 9.86
N ASN A 153 -18.75 -13.79 10.93
CA ASN A 153 -18.68 -14.84 11.96
C ASN A 153 -18.91 -16.23 11.37
N ALA A 154 -19.93 -16.39 10.51
CA ALA A 154 -20.20 -17.65 9.82
C ALA A 154 -19.08 -18.11 8.86
N ARG A 155 -18.17 -17.21 8.44
CA ARG A 155 -16.96 -17.57 7.67
C ARG A 155 -15.81 -17.97 8.60
N LEU A 156 -15.70 -17.34 9.76
CA LEU A 156 -14.68 -17.65 10.75
C LEU A 156 -14.95 -19.01 11.42
N ASP A 157 -16.20 -19.32 11.73
CA ASP A 157 -16.61 -20.61 12.34
C ASP A 157 -16.42 -21.82 11.41
N ARG A 158 -16.16 -21.60 10.12
CA ARG A 158 -15.92 -22.65 9.11
C ARG A 158 -14.44 -22.98 8.89
N ARG A 159 -13.52 -22.33 9.60
CA ARG A 159 -12.07 -22.58 9.54
C ARG A 159 -11.59 -23.28 10.79
#